data_AF-A0A7Y8GXX0-F1
#
_entry.id   AF-A0A7Y8GXX0-F1
#
_cell.length_a   1.000
_cell.length_b   1.000
_cell.length_c   1.000
_cell.angle_alpha   90.00
_cell.angle_beta   90.00
_cell.angle_gamma   90.00
#
_symmetry.space_group_name_H-M   'P 1'
#
loop_
_entity.id
_entity.type
_entity.pdbx_description
1 polymer ?
#
loop_
_entity_poly.entity_id
_entity_poly.type
_entity_poly.pdbx_seq_one_letter_code
_entity_poly.pdbx_strand_id
1 'polypeptide(L)'
;MRVKFQKNGGWVSFQLLRPRTGGQYSGMEPKFLPTDSRALKNLITSVAEVIDHHGRERTNGKVASERTFRQNHEVMTAFCRRLHKLGFAIEGASQLRRTHIESVVQDWWRDGISQKTMQNQLSRVRIFCGWIGKPDMVARGNGVAQFLPDVDPAAVKVKTIAEKTKSWTGNGLDAGRIIRAAMAEDFRHAAMLALGLTFGLRKKEMLLIKPWKADKTTYLEITDNVGKNGKYRQIPIEDGEFGQSQRAALEMAKKACRKSEYLGWPEMTLKAAENRYYYLMKRLGLTKTELGVTGHGARAEYAELTLLLQGVVPPTLGGQANQMPKADIEDAMLKVSGAMGHNDLHATGAYYGSYARPQSMNPLGGRIGPTLILDSVLAITCQIWANPAPRPDEEGTDYIPRSSRSKVVGTAVIDSMDGIEQKMSLSELVERWPGCREQVLGQLAGLKIEHLIEQEESESKNTC
;
A
#
# COMPACT_ATOMS: atom_id res chain seq x y z
N MET A 1 -36.03 6.25 -11.96
CA MET A 1 -35.36 5.86 -13.21
C MET A 1 -34.49 4.66 -12.89
N ARG A 2 -34.64 3.54 -13.61
CA ARG A 2 -33.82 2.34 -13.41
C ARG A 2 -32.62 2.46 -14.32
N VAL A 3 -31.41 2.53 -13.75
CA VAL A 3 -30.19 2.61 -14.54
C VAL A 3 -29.46 1.27 -14.39
N LYS A 4 -29.12 0.66 -15.52
CA LYS A 4 -28.38 -0.60 -15.58
C LYS A 4 -26.91 -0.27 -15.83
N PHE A 5 -26.02 -0.87 -15.05
CA PHE A 5 -24.58 -0.80 -15.28
C PHE A 5 -23.99 -2.21 -15.25
N GLN A 6 -22.98 -2.44 -16.08
CA GLN A 6 -22.26 -3.70 -16.18
C GLN A 6 -20.93 -3.59 -15.40
N LYS A 7 -20.74 -4.46 -14.40
CA LYS A 7 -19.47 -4.59 -13.67
C LYS A 7 -19.23 -6.07 -13.40
N ASN A 8 -18.05 -6.59 -13.76
CA ASN A 8 -17.63 -7.97 -13.55
C ASN A 8 -18.64 -9.03 -14.07
N GLY A 9 -19.15 -8.87 -15.29
CA GLY A 9 -20.00 -9.88 -15.93
C GLY A 9 -21.43 -10.03 -15.40
N GLY A 10 -21.83 -9.29 -14.37
CA GLY A 10 -23.19 -9.27 -13.83
C GLY A 10 -23.95 -7.98 -14.15
N TRP A 11 -25.25 -8.10 -14.41
CA TRP A 11 -26.17 -6.97 -14.49
C TRP A 11 -26.70 -6.62 -13.10
N VAL A 12 -26.44 -5.42 -12.61
CA VAL A 12 -27.04 -4.93 -11.36
C VAL A 12 -28.06 -3.84 -11.69
N SER A 13 -29.31 -4.05 -11.28
CA SER A 13 -30.39 -3.09 -11.47
C SER A 13 -30.64 -2.31 -10.19
N PHE A 14 -30.44 -1.00 -10.23
CA PHE A 14 -30.76 -0.13 -9.10
C PHE A 14 -32.01 0.68 -9.40
N GLN A 15 -32.90 0.76 -8.42
CA GLN A 15 -34.01 1.70 -8.42
C GLN A 15 -33.49 2.99 -7.81
N LEU A 16 -33.39 4.07 -8.61
CA LEU A 16 -33.15 5.40 -8.06
C LEU A 16 -34.25 5.69 -7.04
N LEU A 17 -33.93 5.58 -5.75
CA LEU A 17 -34.71 6.18 -4.69
C LEU A 17 -34.61 7.69 -4.92
N ARG A 18 -35.63 8.26 -5.57
CA ARG A 18 -35.89 9.69 -5.44
C ARG A 18 -35.98 9.95 -3.93
N PRO A 19 -35.31 10.99 -3.41
CA PRO A 19 -35.54 11.37 -2.03
C PRO A 19 -37.05 11.53 -1.84
N ARG A 20 -37.62 10.90 -0.81
CA ARG A 20 -38.97 11.23 -0.34
C ARG A 20 -38.88 12.65 0.24
N THR A 21 -38.91 13.63 -0.64
CA THR A 21 -39.06 15.04 -0.30
C THR A 21 -40.53 15.26 0.06
N GLY A 22 -40.87 15.00 1.32
CA GLY A 22 -41.97 15.75 1.93
C GLY A 22 -41.50 17.20 2.06
N GLY A 23 -41.84 18.03 1.08
CA GLY A 23 -41.51 19.45 1.06
C GLY A 23 -41.00 19.97 -0.30
N GLN A 24 -41.92 20.58 -1.05
CA GLN A 24 -41.77 21.63 -2.08
C GLN A 24 -40.73 21.57 -3.22
N TYR A 25 -39.88 20.55 -3.35
CA TYR A 25 -38.90 20.49 -4.45
C TYR A 25 -39.06 19.23 -5.31
N SER A 26 -40.16 19.16 -6.07
CA SER A 26 -40.42 18.12 -7.08
C SER A 26 -40.18 18.72 -8.48
N GLY A 27 -39.03 18.44 -9.11
CA GLY A 27 -38.87 18.70 -10.55
C GLY A 27 -37.49 19.11 -11.09
N MET A 28 -36.42 19.22 -10.30
CA MET A 28 -35.10 19.62 -10.84
C MET A 28 -34.16 18.43 -11.05
N GLU A 29 -33.54 18.37 -12.24
CA GLU A 29 -32.28 17.65 -12.47
C GLU A 29 -31.27 17.98 -11.35
N PRO A 30 -30.34 17.07 -11.00
CA PRO A 30 -29.35 17.32 -9.95
C PRO A 30 -28.56 18.59 -10.27
N LYS A 31 -28.94 19.69 -9.62
CA LYS A 31 -28.22 20.96 -9.69
C LYS A 31 -26.90 20.78 -8.95
N PHE A 32 -25.83 20.55 -9.71
CA PHE A 32 -24.49 20.70 -9.18
C PHE A 32 -24.34 22.13 -8.68
N LEU A 33 -24.18 22.31 -7.37
CA LEU A 33 -24.00 23.63 -6.79
C LEU A 33 -22.58 24.15 -7.10
N PRO A 34 -22.40 25.46 -7.34
CA PRO A 34 -21.09 26.06 -7.60
C PRO A 34 -20.08 25.73 -6.49
N THR A 35 -18.83 25.46 -6.85
CA THR A 35 -17.77 25.12 -5.88
C THR A 35 -17.39 26.25 -4.92
N ASP A 36 -17.84 27.47 -5.17
CA ASP A 36 -17.66 28.63 -4.32
C ASP A 36 -19.00 29.27 -3.91
N SER A 37 -19.76 28.59 -3.06
CA SER A 37 -21.03 29.10 -2.54
C SER A 37 -20.90 29.59 -1.10
N ARG A 38 -21.74 30.55 -0.72
CA ARG A 38 -21.86 30.99 0.68
C ARG A 38 -22.24 29.82 1.61
N ALA A 39 -23.15 28.96 1.16
CA ALA A 39 -23.59 27.79 1.94
C ALA A 39 -22.42 26.85 2.25
N LEU A 40 -21.56 26.57 1.27
CA LEU A 40 -20.37 25.73 1.45
C LEU A 40 -19.36 26.38 2.40
N LYS A 41 -19.12 27.69 2.26
CA LYS A 41 -18.23 28.44 3.17
C LYS A 41 -18.74 28.35 4.61
N ASN A 42 -20.02 28.63 4.84
CA ASN A 42 -20.66 28.55 6.16
C ASN A 42 -20.55 27.14 6.76
N LEU A 43 -20.82 26.11 5.95
CA LEU A 43 -20.73 24.73 6.40
C LEU A 43 -19.31 24.35 6.82
N ILE A 44 -18.30 24.69 6.01
CA ILE A 44 -16.90 24.40 6.32
C ILE A 44 -16.49 25.12 7.61
N THR A 45 -16.86 26.40 7.78
CA THR A 45 -16.58 27.16 9.01
C THR A 45 -17.24 26.51 10.22
N SER A 46 -18.54 26.23 10.16
CA SER A 46 -19.29 25.59 11.27
C SER A 46 -18.72 24.22 11.64
N VAL A 47 -18.25 23.44 10.66
CA VAL A 47 -17.60 22.16 10.90
C VAL A 47 -16.20 22.34 11.52
N ALA A 48 -15.44 23.33 11.07
CA ALA A 48 -14.12 23.64 11.62
C ALA A 48 -14.21 24.04 13.10
N GLU A 49 -15.19 24.88 13.46
CA GLU A 49 -15.44 25.30 14.86
C GLU A 49 -15.69 24.11 15.80
N VAL A 50 -16.52 23.14 15.37
CA VAL A 50 -16.76 21.91 16.14
C VAL A 50 -15.48 21.09 16.30
N ILE A 51 -14.66 20.99 15.25
CA ILE A 51 -13.38 20.26 15.30
C ILE A 51 -12.39 20.98 16.21
N ASP A 52 -12.34 22.30 16.18
CA ASP A 52 -11.41 23.08 17.01
C ASP A 52 -11.76 22.97 18.49
N HIS A 53 -13.04 22.90 18.82
CA HIS A 53 -13.52 22.73 20.18
C HIS A 53 -13.29 21.31 20.74
N HIS A 54 -13.52 20.26 19.95
CA HIS A 54 -13.49 18.86 20.44
C HIS A 54 -12.29 18.03 19.96
N GLY A 55 -11.71 18.36 18.81
CA GLY A 55 -10.79 17.50 18.06
C GLY A 55 -9.40 17.33 18.67
N ARG A 56 -9.08 18.09 19.73
CA ARG A 56 -7.83 17.98 20.49
C ARG A 56 -7.87 16.87 21.55
N GLU A 57 -9.03 16.29 21.80
CA GLU A 57 -9.20 15.14 22.68
C GLU A 57 -9.59 13.89 21.88
N ARG A 58 -9.01 12.74 22.23
CA ARG A 58 -9.39 11.45 21.65
C ARG A 58 -10.57 10.88 22.41
N THR A 59 -11.28 9.95 21.79
CA THR A 59 -12.38 9.17 22.41
C THR A 59 -11.99 8.38 23.66
N ASN A 60 -10.70 8.30 24.00
CA ASN A 60 -10.19 7.63 25.20
C ASN A 60 -9.60 8.62 26.22
N GLY A 61 -9.95 9.91 26.14
CA GLY A 61 -9.49 10.96 27.07
C GLY A 61 -8.05 11.44 26.86
N LYS A 62 -7.29 10.83 25.95
CA LYS A 62 -5.91 11.25 25.67
C LYS A 62 -5.87 12.41 24.69
N VAL A 63 -4.87 13.27 24.81
CA VAL A 63 -4.61 14.34 23.84
C VAL A 63 -4.43 13.75 22.44
N ALA A 64 -5.17 14.29 21.46
CA ALA A 64 -5.04 13.92 20.07
C ALA A 64 -3.74 14.50 19.50
N SER A 65 -3.03 13.68 18.71
CA SER A 65 -1.86 14.20 17.99
C SER A 65 -2.29 15.29 17.00
N GLU A 66 -1.41 16.27 16.76
CA GLU A 66 -1.61 17.33 15.75
C GLU A 66 -1.97 16.74 14.38
N ARG A 67 -1.38 15.59 14.01
CA ARG A 67 -1.75 14.89 12.77
C ARG A 67 -3.21 14.44 12.77
N THR A 68 -3.69 13.88 13.88
CA THR A 68 -5.08 13.43 14.02
C THR A 68 -6.04 14.60 13.90
N PHE A 69 -5.72 15.71 14.58
CA PHE A 69 -6.47 16.95 14.56
C PHE A 69 -6.58 17.51 13.12
N ARG A 70 -5.43 17.73 12.45
CA ARG A 70 -5.40 18.14 11.04
C ARG A 70 -6.15 17.18 10.12
N GLN A 71 -6.08 15.87 10.37
CA GLN A 71 -6.76 14.89 9.53
C GLN A 71 -8.29 14.92 9.69
N ASN A 72 -8.80 15.34 10.85
CA ASN A 72 -10.23 15.58 11.02
C ASN A 72 -10.68 16.76 10.16
N HIS A 73 -9.94 17.87 10.19
CA HIS A 73 -10.16 19.04 9.32
C HIS A 73 -10.14 18.65 7.83
N GLU A 74 -9.09 17.95 7.38
CA GLU A 74 -8.94 17.51 5.98
C GLU A 74 -10.13 16.67 5.51
N VAL A 75 -10.52 15.66 6.30
CA VAL A 75 -11.59 14.73 5.92
C VAL A 75 -12.96 15.40 5.96
N MET A 76 -13.24 16.17 7.00
CA MET A 76 -14.53 16.83 7.13
C MET A 76 -14.72 17.97 6.12
N THR A 77 -13.65 18.71 5.79
CA THR A 77 -13.69 19.70 4.71
C THR A 77 -13.97 19.03 3.37
N ALA A 78 -13.30 17.92 3.06
CA ALA A 78 -13.55 17.15 1.85
C ALA A 78 -14.98 16.58 1.81
N PHE A 79 -15.49 16.11 2.95
CA PHE A 79 -16.87 15.66 3.12
C PHE A 79 -17.87 16.80 2.80
N CYS A 80 -17.67 18.00 3.34
CA CYS A 80 -18.53 19.16 3.09
C CYS A 80 -18.55 19.55 1.61
N ARG A 81 -17.38 19.61 0.96
CA ARG A 81 -17.29 19.89 -0.48
C ARG A 81 -18.04 18.86 -1.32
N ARG A 82 -17.90 17.57 -0.97
CA ARG A 82 -18.57 16.48 -1.69
C ARG A 82 -20.08 16.51 -1.46
N LEU A 83 -20.52 16.76 -0.23
CA LEU A 83 -21.93 16.94 0.10
C LEU A 83 -22.56 18.09 -0.69
N HIS A 84 -21.88 19.24 -0.76
CA HIS A 84 -22.33 20.38 -1.54
C HIS A 84 -22.39 20.09 -3.04
N LYS A 85 -21.37 19.39 -3.58
CA LYS A 85 -21.35 18.95 -4.98
C LYS A 85 -22.56 18.06 -5.32
N LEU A 86 -23.06 17.28 -4.36
CA LEU A 86 -24.26 16.44 -4.51
C LEU A 86 -25.58 17.23 -4.45
N GLY A 87 -25.54 18.56 -4.32
CA GLY A 87 -26.72 19.43 -4.33
C GLY A 87 -27.29 19.78 -2.96
N PHE A 88 -26.64 19.37 -1.87
CA PHE A 88 -27.09 19.70 -0.52
C PHE A 88 -26.57 21.07 -0.09
N ALA A 89 -27.46 22.05 -0.01
CA ALA A 89 -27.17 23.42 0.44
C ALA A 89 -27.34 23.57 1.96
N ILE A 90 -26.73 22.69 2.77
CA ILE A 90 -26.69 22.89 4.22
C ILE A 90 -25.59 23.88 4.59
N GLU A 91 -25.82 24.68 5.63
CA GLU A 91 -24.90 25.74 6.04
C GLU A 91 -24.29 25.52 7.43
N GLY A 92 -24.81 24.59 8.21
CA GLY A 92 -24.36 24.35 9.59
C GLY A 92 -24.11 22.88 9.90
N ALA A 93 -23.11 22.61 10.74
CA ALA A 93 -22.77 21.25 11.19
C ALA A 93 -23.95 20.54 11.87
N SER A 94 -24.76 21.27 12.63
CA SER A 94 -25.97 20.77 13.29
C SER A 94 -27.08 20.37 12.31
N GLN A 95 -27.02 20.81 11.04
CA GLN A 95 -27.99 20.43 10.01
C GLN A 95 -27.66 19.08 9.37
N LEU A 96 -26.50 18.48 9.67
CA LEU A 96 -26.17 17.14 9.20
C LEU A 96 -27.21 16.11 9.66
N ARG A 97 -27.55 15.21 8.74
CA ARG A 97 -28.51 14.12 8.89
C ARG A 97 -27.91 12.84 8.29
N ARG A 98 -28.42 11.69 8.70
CA ARG A 98 -27.99 10.37 8.20
C ARG A 98 -28.04 10.27 6.67
N THR A 99 -29.05 10.86 6.03
CA THR A 99 -29.22 10.90 4.57
C THR A 99 -28.06 11.60 3.84
N HIS A 100 -27.45 12.62 4.46
CA HIS A 100 -26.28 13.31 3.91
C HIS A 100 -25.05 12.38 3.90
N ILE A 101 -24.84 11.64 4.98
CA ILE A 101 -23.75 10.68 5.10
C ILE A 101 -23.93 9.54 4.10
N GLU A 102 -25.15 9.01 4.01
CA GLU A 102 -25.50 7.97 3.03
C GLU A 102 -25.17 8.40 1.60
N SER A 103 -25.61 9.61 1.21
CA SER A 103 -25.36 10.17 -0.12
C SER A 103 -23.86 10.30 -0.42
N VAL A 104 -23.06 10.77 0.54
CA VAL A 104 -21.61 10.90 0.37
C VAL A 104 -20.91 9.54 0.31
N VAL A 105 -21.34 8.56 1.09
CA VAL A 105 -20.78 7.20 1.04
C VAL A 105 -21.09 6.51 -0.29
N GLN A 106 -22.32 6.65 -0.79
CA GLN A 106 -22.69 6.14 -2.12
C GLN A 106 -21.89 6.81 -3.24
N ASP A 107 -21.64 8.12 -3.12
CA ASP A 107 -20.78 8.86 -4.04
C ASP A 107 -19.30 8.42 -3.93
N TRP A 108 -18.78 8.12 -2.74
CA TRP A 108 -17.43 7.54 -2.59
C TRP A 108 -17.31 6.19 -3.29
N TRP A 109 -18.33 5.33 -3.16
CA TRP A 109 -18.38 4.04 -3.83
C TRP A 109 -18.41 4.19 -5.35
N ARG A 110 -19.25 5.10 -5.87
CA ARG A 110 -19.34 5.40 -7.30
C ARG A 110 -18.03 5.93 -7.87
N ASP A 111 -17.36 6.81 -7.15
CA ASP A 111 -16.08 7.40 -7.57
C ASP A 111 -14.87 6.45 -7.38
N GLY A 112 -15.12 5.20 -6.96
CA GLY A 112 -14.07 4.18 -6.83
C GLY A 112 -13.07 4.47 -5.71
N ILE A 113 -13.44 5.24 -4.69
CA ILE A 113 -12.58 5.47 -3.52
C ILE A 113 -12.29 4.12 -2.85
N SER A 114 -11.01 3.86 -2.52
CA SER A 114 -10.62 2.58 -1.93
C SER A 114 -11.40 2.28 -0.63
N GLN A 115 -11.76 1.00 -0.42
CA GLN A 115 -12.50 0.55 0.77
C GLN A 115 -11.86 1.03 2.07
N LYS A 116 -10.53 0.96 2.17
CA LYS A 116 -9.78 1.42 3.35
C LYS A 116 -9.96 2.91 3.57
N THR A 117 -9.90 3.70 2.49
CA THR A 117 -10.12 5.15 2.55
C THR A 117 -11.54 5.47 3.00
N MET A 118 -12.56 4.82 2.43
CA MET A 118 -13.95 5.05 2.83
C MET A 118 -14.19 4.71 4.30
N GLN A 119 -13.71 3.57 4.80
CA GLN A 119 -13.84 3.21 6.22
C GLN A 119 -13.11 4.21 7.14
N ASN A 120 -11.91 4.66 6.75
CA ASN A 120 -11.17 5.66 7.51
C ASN A 120 -11.90 7.02 7.56
N GLN A 121 -12.47 7.45 6.43
CA GLN A 121 -13.23 8.69 6.35
C GLN A 121 -14.54 8.58 7.14
N LEU A 122 -15.30 7.50 6.97
CA LEU A 122 -16.53 7.25 7.72
C LEU A 122 -16.28 7.17 9.22
N SER A 123 -15.16 6.59 9.66
CA SER A 123 -14.82 6.57 11.09
C SER A 123 -14.63 7.97 11.66
N ARG A 124 -14.17 8.95 10.87
CA ARG A 124 -14.03 10.35 11.31
C ARG A 124 -15.36 11.07 11.31
N VAL A 125 -16.16 10.84 10.26
CA VAL A 125 -17.55 11.33 10.21
C VAL A 125 -18.33 10.84 11.43
N ARG A 126 -18.18 9.56 11.82
CA ARG A 126 -18.81 9.00 13.04
C ARG A 126 -18.36 9.71 14.33
N ILE A 127 -17.06 9.99 14.48
CA ILE A 127 -16.57 10.75 15.64
C ILE A 127 -17.18 12.15 15.65
N PHE A 128 -17.19 12.82 14.50
CA PHE A 128 -17.80 14.14 14.33
C PHE A 128 -19.30 14.14 14.67
N CYS A 129 -20.04 13.12 14.22
CA CYS A 129 -21.46 12.92 14.58
C CYS A 129 -21.65 12.84 16.10
N GLY A 130 -20.71 12.24 16.83
CA GLY A 130 -20.70 12.24 18.29
C GLY A 130 -20.55 13.65 18.87
N TRP A 131 -19.64 14.46 18.34
CA TRP A 131 -19.43 15.84 18.80
C TRP A 131 -20.64 16.76 18.62
N ILE A 132 -21.40 16.58 17.54
CA ILE A 132 -22.63 17.36 17.31
C ILE A 132 -23.87 16.77 18.00
N GLY A 133 -23.70 15.80 18.91
CA GLY A 133 -24.81 15.20 19.67
C GLY A 133 -25.70 14.26 18.87
N LYS A 134 -25.22 13.69 17.76
CA LYS A 134 -25.99 12.83 16.86
C LYS A 134 -25.27 11.50 16.54
N PRO A 135 -24.86 10.71 17.55
CA PRO A 135 -24.04 9.51 17.36
C PRO A 135 -24.71 8.42 16.50
N ASP A 136 -26.04 8.34 16.50
CA ASP A 136 -26.81 7.30 15.81
C ASP A 136 -26.87 7.47 14.29
N MET A 137 -26.31 8.56 13.76
CA MET A 137 -26.17 8.75 12.32
C MET A 137 -25.26 7.72 11.67
N VAL A 138 -24.28 7.19 12.41
CA VAL A 138 -23.37 6.13 11.93
C VAL A 138 -23.30 5.06 13.01
N ALA A 139 -24.03 3.97 12.80
CA ALA A 139 -24.07 2.86 13.75
C ALA A 139 -22.68 2.23 13.93
N ARG A 140 -22.44 1.70 15.13
CA ARG A 140 -21.25 0.87 15.40
C ARG A 140 -21.44 -0.49 14.74
N GLY A 141 -20.40 -0.99 14.08
CA GLY A 141 -20.48 -2.23 13.29
C GLY A 141 -20.86 -1.96 11.82
N ASN A 142 -20.60 -2.94 10.94
CA ASN A 142 -20.89 -2.93 9.49
C ASN A 142 -20.23 -1.82 8.64
N GLY A 143 -19.61 -0.81 9.26
CA GLY A 143 -18.79 0.18 8.57
C GLY A 143 -19.56 0.89 7.45
N VAL A 144 -18.97 0.95 6.26
CA VAL A 144 -19.58 1.57 5.09
C VAL A 144 -20.76 0.78 4.50
N ALA A 145 -20.86 -0.53 4.81
CA ALA A 145 -21.92 -1.39 4.28
C ALA A 145 -23.32 -0.93 4.71
N GLN A 146 -23.43 -0.26 5.87
CA GLN A 146 -24.71 0.25 6.37
C GLN A 146 -25.33 1.36 5.48
N PHE A 147 -24.57 1.91 4.53
CA PHE A 147 -25.01 2.93 3.58
C PHE A 147 -24.99 2.43 2.13
N LEU A 148 -24.65 1.15 1.93
CA LEU A 148 -24.54 0.49 0.62
C LEU A 148 -25.34 -0.82 0.65
N PRO A 149 -26.66 -0.79 0.88
CA PRO A 149 -27.48 -1.99 1.08
C PRO A 149 -27.50 -2.93 -0.14
N ASP A 150 -27.31 -2.35 -1.32
CA ASP A 150 -27.33 -3.05 -2.61
C ASP A 150 -25.94 -3.58 -3.03
N VAL A 151 -24.91 -3.40 -2.19
CA VAL A 151 -23.55 -3.87 -2.45
C VAL A 151 -23.27 -5.05 -1.52
N ASP A 152 -22.74 -6.13 -2.07
CA ASP A 152 -22.27 -7.26 -1.27
C ASP A 152 -21.34 -6.78 -0.13
N PRO A 153 -21.68 -7.06 1.15
CA PRO A 153 -20.84 -6.70 2.29
C PRO A 153 -19.39 -7.18 2.17
N ALA A 154 -19.14 -8.29 1.46
CA ALA A 154 -17.78 -8.76 1.19
C ALA A 154 -17.00 -7.79 0.29
N ALA A 155 -17.66 -7.11 -0.66
CA ALA A 155 -17.06 -6.16 -1.58
C ALA A 155 -16.65 -4.83 -0.93
N VAL A 156 -16.99 -4.60 0.34
CA VAL A 156 -16.62 -3.40 1.11
C VAL A 156 -15.77 -3.70 2.36
N LYS A 157 -15.44 -4.98 2.56
CA LYS A 157 -14.64 -5.44 3.69
C LYS A 157 -13.16 -5.21 3.42
N VAL A 158 -12.55 -4.39 4.28
CA VAL A 158 -11.10 -4.15 4.25
C VAL A 158 -10.35 -5.39 4.73
N LYS A 159 -9.48 -5.93 3.86
CA LYS A 159 -8.47 -6.92 4.24
C LYS A 159 -7.29 -6.22 4.94
N THR A 160 -6.95 -6.66 6.14
CA THR A 160 -5.82 -6.11 6.93
C THR A 160 -4.59 -6.99 6.91
N ILE A 161 -4.75 -8.29 6.64
CA ILE A 161 -3.68 -9.28 6.55
C ILE A 161 -2.98 -9.13 5.20
N ALA A 162 -1.65 -9.23 5.20
CA ALA A 162 -0.88 -9.26 3.96
C ALA A 162 -1.17 -10.56 3.22
N GLU A 163 -1.63 -10.40 1.98
CA GLU A 163 -1.89 -11.50 1.05
C GLU A 163 -0.63 -11.85 0.26
N LYS A 164 0.28 -10.89 0.11
CA LYS A 164 1.54 -11.00 -0.62
C LYS A 164 2.64 -10.29 0.14
N THR A 165 3.87 -10.74 -0.08
CA THR A 165 5.04 -10.05 0.44
C THR A 165 5.07 -8.60 -0.05
N LYS A 166 5.45 -7.72 0.88
CA LYS A 166 5.70 -6.30 0.60
C LYS A 166 7.18 -5.98 0.67
N SER A 167 8.04 -6.95 0.98
CA SER A 167 9.49 -6.76 1.03
C SER A 167 10.03 -6.43 -0.35
N TRP A 168 11.19 -5.80 -0.40
CA TRP A 168 11.83 -5.46 -1.66
C TRP A 168 12.38 -6.72 -2.30
N THR A 169 13.14 -7.51 -1.54
CA THR A 169 13.71 -8.79 -1.99
C THR A 169 12.64 -9.81 -2.37
N GLY A 170 11.56 -9.93 -1.60
CA GLY A 170 10.42 -10.79 -1.94
C GLY A 170 9.65 -10.37 -3.20
N ASN A 171 9.87 -9.16 -3.71
CA ASN A 171 9.37 -8.69 -5.01
C ASN A 171 10.49 -8.62 -6.08
N GLY A 172 11.63 -9.31 -5.86
CA GLY A 172 12.72 -9.43 -6.83
C GLY A 172 13.67 -8.22 -6.90
N LEU A 173 13.62 -7.31 -5.93
CA LEU A 173 14.47 -6.11 -5.92
C LEU A 173 15.74 -6.34 -5.10
N ASP A 174 16.89 -5.87 -5.61
CA ASP A 174 18.13 -5.80 -4.85
C ASP A 174 18.09 -4.60 -3.88
N ALA A 175 17.88 -4.90 -2.59
CA ALA A 175 17.88 -3.91 -1.53
C ALA A 175 19.23 -3.17 -1.39
N GLY A 176 20.34 -3.86 -1.62
CA GLY A 176 21.68 -3.28 -1.63
C GLY A 176 21.86 -2.26 -2.75
N ARG A 177 21.42 -2.59 -3.97
CA ARG A 177 21.43 -1.65 -5.12
C ARG A 177 20.52 -0.45 -4.87
N ILE A 178 19.34 -0.63 -4.28
CA ILE A 178 18.46 0.48 -3.87
C ILE A 178 19.17 1.40 -2.89
N ILE A 179 19.87 0.84 -1.89
CA ILE A 179 20.63 1.64 -0.91
C ILE A 179 21.79 2.37 -1.60
N ARG A 180 22.54 1.73 -2.51
CA ARG A 180 23.62 2.38 -3.29
C ARG A 180 23.09 3.53 -4.14
N ALA A 181 21.96 3.34 -4.84
CA ALA A 181 21.31 4.41 -5.60
C ALA A 181 20.85 5.57 -4.71
N ALA A 182 20.29 5.24 -3.53
CA ALA A 182 19.92 6.25 -2.54
C ALA A 182 21.16 7.01 -2.04
N MET A 183 22.31 6.36 -1.87
CA MET A 183 23.56 7.01 -1.42
C MET A 183 24.04 8.05 -2.42
N ALA A 184 23.93 7.75 -3.72
CA ALA A 184 24.30 8.67 -4.78
C ALA A 184 23.39 9.91 -4.84
N GLU A 185 22.12 9.79 -4.41
CA GLU A 185 21.19 10.92 -4.36
C GLU A 185 21.22 11.71 -3.04
N ASP A 186 21.12 11.03 -1.90
CA ASP A 186 21.08 11.62 -0.56
C ASP A 186 21.52 10.60 0.49
N PHE A 187 22.71 10.81 1.05
CA PHE A 187 23.33 9.89 2.01
C PHE A 187 22.50 9.68 3.30
N ARG A 188 21.79 10.72 3.78
CA ARG A 188 20.90 10.58 4.95
C ARG A 188 19.71 9.70 4.62
N HIS A 189 19.13 9.89 3.43
CA HIS A 189 18.03 9.04 2.97
C HIS A 189 18.46 7.58 2.85
N ALA A 190 19.63 7.30 2.29
CA ALA A 190 20.17 5.95 2.22
C ALA A 190 20.34 5.31 3.59
N ALA A 191 20.90 6.06 4.56
CA ALA A 191 21.01 5.60 5.94
C ALA A 191 19.64 5.33 6.59
N MET A 192 18.62 6.15 6.30
CA MET A 192 17.25 5.87 6.73
C MET A 192 16.76 4.55 6.15
N LEU A 193 16.88 4.34 4.83
CA LEU A 193 16.44 3.10 4.20
C LEU A 193 17.14 1.87 4.76
N ALA A 194 18.46 1.95 5.00
CA ALA A 194 19.23 0.90 5.64
C ALA A 194 18.68 0.56 7.04
N LEU A 195 18.41 1.55 7.90
CA LEU A 195 17.79 1.31 9.21
C LEU A 195 16.35 0.78 9.11
N GLY A 196 15.61 1.18 8.08
CA GLY A 196 14.28 0.66 7.80
C GLY A 196 14.30 -0.83 7.46
N LEU A 197 15.34 -1.28 6.76
CA LEU A 197 15.54 -2.66 6.33
C LEU A 197 16.05 -3.56 7.47
N THR A 198 17.01 -3.07 8.26
CA THR A 198 17.73 -3.89 9.25
C THR A 198 17.18 -3.80 10.67
N PHE A 199 16.41 -2.76 11.00
CA PHE A 199 15.72 -2.61 12.29
C PHE A 199 14.20 -2.46 12.14
N GLY A 200 13.69 -2.53 10.91
CA GLY A 200 12.26 -2.41 10.65
C GLY A 200 11.71 -1.04 11.04
N LEU A 201 12.49 0.04 11.08
CA LEU A 201 12.01 1.32 11.61
C LEU A 201 10.86 1.92 10.77
N ARG A 202 9.94 2.62 11.44
CA ARG A 202 8.92 3.42 10.75
C ARG A 202 9.56 4.69 10.19
N LYS A 203 9.02 5.23 9.09
CA LYS A 203 9.45 6.53 8.52
C LYS A 203 9.69 7.61 9.57
N LYS A 204 8.71 7.85 10.46
CA LYS A 204 8.83 8.87 11.50
C LYS A 204 9.96 8.54 12.49
N GLU A 205 10.17 7.26 12.80
CA GLU A 205 11.28 6.82 13.65
C GLU A 205 12.61 7.07 12.95
N MET A 206 12.74 6.73 11.66
CA MET A 206 13.93 7.01 10.86
C MET A 206 14.24 8.51 10.76
N LEU A 207 13.22 9.36 10.65
CA LEU A 207 13.39 10.82 10.60
C LEU A 207 13.82 11.43 11.95
N LEU A 208 13.39 10.83 13.06
CA LEU A 208 13.55 11.40 14.41
C LEU A 208 14.53 10.62 15.29
N ILE A 209 15.17 9.56 14.78
CA ILE A 209 16.19 8.85 15.55
C ILE A 209 17.44 9.71 15.68
N LYS A 210 18.11 9.61 16.83
CA LYS A 210 19.45 10.16 17.06
C LYS A 210 20.41 8.97 17.14
N PRO A 211 21.03 8.53 16.03
CA PRO A 211 21.74 7.25 15.94
C PRO A 211 22.77 7.03 17.06
N TRP A 212 23.56 8.06 17.35
CA TRP A 212 24.58 8.04 18.40
C TRP A 212 24.04 7.81 19.83
N LYS A 213 22.80 8.23 20.11
CA LYS A 213 22.17 8.01 21.42
C LYS A 213 21.39 6.69 21.48
N ALA A 214 20.84 6.29 20.34
CA ALA A 214 20.00 5.12 20.20
C ALA A 214 20.80 3.81 20.18
N ASP A 215 22.03 3.83 19.68
CA ASP A 215 22.91 2.66 19.69
C ASP A 215 23.39 2.34 21.12
N LYS A 216 23.03 1.15 21.60
CA LYS A 216 23.42 0.61 22.92
C LYS A 216 24.36 -0.59 22.80
N THR A 217 25.07 -0.70 21.66
CA THR A 217 26.03 -1.77 21.35
C THR A 217 25.38 -3.13 21.04
N THR A 218 24.50 -3.63 21.92
CA THR A 218 23.80 -4.92 21.73
C THR A 218 22.37 -4.77 21.20
N TYR A 219 21.82 -3.55 21.21
CA TYR A 219 20.50 -3.26 20.68
C TYR A 219 20.39 -1.79 20.23
N LEU A 220 19.36 -1.51 19.43
CA LEU A 220 18.91 -0.18 19.07
C LEU A 220 17.73 0.22 19.96
N GLU A 221 17.86 1.32 20.68
CA GLU A 221 16.84 1.87 21.56
C GLU A 221 15.91 2.84 20.81
N ILE A 222 14.61 2.57 20.83
CA ILE A 222 13.58 3.49 20.34
C ILE A 222 12.82 4.08 21.52
N THR A 223 13.02 5.37 21.76
CA THR A 223 12.40 6.11 22.87
C THR A 223 11.05 6.73 22.48
N ASP A 224 10.29 7.13 23.50
CA ASP A 224 8.90 7.58 23.38
C ASP A 224 8.71 8.83 22.49
N ASN A 225 9.75 9.65 22.34
CA ASN A 225 9.70 10.85 21.48
C ASN A 225 9.90 10.54 19.99
N VAL A 226 10.23 9.29 19.65
CA VAL A 226 10.56 8.83 18.28
C VAL A 226 9.50 7.84 17.76
N GLY A 227 8.94 7.00 18.62
CA GLY A 227 7.95 5.98 18.28
C GLY A 227 6.53 6.49 17.96
N LYS A 228 5.79 5.77 17.10
CA LYS A 228 4.34 6.00 16.93
C LYS A 228 3.62 5.65 18.23
N ASN A 229 2.91 6.61 18.83
CA ASN A 229 2.30 6.53 20.17
C ASN A 229 3.30 6.48 21.34
N GLY A 230 4.59 6.79 21.11
CA GLY A 230 5.61 6.81 22.15
C GLY A 230 5.76 5.50 22.90
N LYS A 231 5.94 4.41 22.14
CA LYS A 231 6.24 3.10 22.72
C LYS A 231 7.74 2.86 22.73
N TYR A 232 8.31 2.89 23.93
CA TYR A 232 9.64 2.36 24.21
C TYR A 232 9.77 0.94 23.70
N ARG A 233 10.87 0.65 22.99
CA ARG A 233 11.28 -0.72 22.67
C ARG A 233 12.77 -0.79 22.39
N GLN A 234 13.30 -1.98 22.63
CA GLN A 234 14.67 -2.37 22.27
C GLN A 234 14.58 -3.31 21.07
N ILE A 235 15.39 -3.05 20.05
CA ILE A 235 15.51 -3.90 18.87
C ILE A 235 16.88 -4.54 18.93
N PRO A 236 16.99 -5.86 19.19
CA PRO A 236 18.29 -6.51 19.32
C PRO A 236 19.11 -6.38 18.04
N ILE A 237 20.42 -6.28 18.21
CA ILE A 237 21.35 -6.55 17.13
C ILE A 237 21.61 -8.05 17.19
N GLU A 238 21.16 -8.75 16.15
CA GLU A 238 21.25 -10.21 16.05
C GLU A 238 22.72 -10.63 15.86
N ASP A 239 23.01 -11.92 16.00
CA ASP A 239 24.33 -12.47 15.68
C ASP A 239 24.50 -12.70 14.16
N GLY A 240 25.73 -12.98 13.73
CA GLY A 240 26.05 -13.34 12.35
C GLY A 240 25.91 -12.20 11.33
N GLU A 241 25.64 -12.56 10.07
CA GLU A 241 25.63 -11.62 8.93
C GLU A 241 24.53 -10.55 9.03
N PHE A 242 23.37 -10.90 9.57
CA PHE A 242 22.29 -9.94 9.76
C PHE A 242 22.64 -8.90 10.83
N GLY A 243 23.29 -9.33 11.93
CA GLY A 243 23.88 -8.46 12.93
C GLY A 243 24.92 -7.50 12.38
N GLN A 244 25.81 -8.00 11.51
CA GLN A 244 26.80 -7.18 10.82
C GLN A 244 26.12 -6.13 9.93
N SER A 245 25.04 -6.49 9.24
CA SER A 245 24.24 -5.57 8.42
C SER A 245 23.55 -4.50 9.28
N GLN A 246 23.01 -4.87 10.45
CA GLN A 246 22.47 -3.94 11.44
C GLN A 246 23.53 -2.95 11.94
N ARG A 247 24.72 -3.45 12.28
CA ARG A 247 25.86 -2.62 12.69
C ARG A 247 26.30 -1.66 11.59
N ALA A 248 26.43 -2.14 10.35
CA ALA A 248 26.78 -1.32 9.19
C ALA A 248 25.76 -0.20 8.95
N ALA A 249 24.46 -0.51 9.04
CA ALA A 249 23.40 0.49 8.90
C ALA A 249 23.46 1.57 10.00
N LEU A 250 23.78 1.19 11.25
CA LEU A 250 23.98 2.16 12.34
C LEU A 250 25.20 3.06 12.12
N GLU A 251 26.32 2.49 11.69
CA GLU A 251 27.53 3.28 11.39
C GLU A 251 27.29 4.23 10.21
N MET A 252 26.55 3.80 9.19
CA MET A 252 26.10 4.66 8.10
C MET A 252 25.26 5.83 8.62
N ALA A 253 24.30 5.56 9.50
CA ALA A 253 23.47 6.59 10.11
C ALA A 253 24.26 7.57 10.99
N LYS A 254 25.23 7.07 11.77
CA LYS A 254 26.13 7.91 12.57
C LYS A 254 27.02 8.79 11.71
N LYS A 255 27.49 8.31 10.56
CA LYS A 255 28.26 9.11 9.59
C LYS A 255 27.40 10.22 8.96
N ALA A 256 26.10 9.99 8.82
CA ALA A 256 25.18 10.91 8.17
C ALA A 256 24.77 12.12 9.03
N CYS A 257 24.98 12.09 10.35
CA CYS A 257 24.54 13.14 11.28
C CYS A 257 25.47 13.32 12.49
N ARG A 258 25.42 14.51 13.12
CA ARG A 258 26.20 14.81 14.34
C ARG A 258 25.67 14.03 15.56
N LYS A 259 26.47 13.91 16.62
CA LYS A 259 26.17 13.11 17.84
C LYS A 259 24.80 13.40 18.49
N SER A 260 24.36 14.65 18.50
CA SER A 260 23.11 15.07 19.16
C SER A 260 21.97 15.34 18.16
N GLU A 261 22.22 15.14 16.87
CA GLU A 261 21.31 15.49 15.78
C GLU A 261 20.37 14.33 15.43
N TYR A 262 19.21 14.70 14.89
CA TYR A 262 18.31 13.75 14.26
C TYR A 262 18.89 13.28 12.92
N LEU A 263 18.59 12.04 12.52
CA LEU A 263 18.99 11.53 11.21
C LEU A 263 18.27 12.29 10.07
N GLY A 264 17.02 12.72 10.30
CA GLY A 264 16.29 13.64 9.43
C GLY A 264 17.06 14.92 9.12
N TRP A 265 16.68 15.63 8.06
CA TRP A 265 17.33 16.87 7.67
C TRP A 265 17.12 17.97 8.74
N PRO A 266 18.18 18.50 9.37
CA PRO A 266 18.08 19.33 10.59
C PRO A 266 17.43 20.68 10.35
N GLU A 267 17.61 21.25 9.16
CA GLU A 267 17.04 22.54 8.75
C GLU A 267 15.54 22.44 8.37
N MET A 268 14.94 21.26 8.48
CA MET A 268 13.57 21.01 8.05
C MET A 268 12.65 20.73 9.22
N THR A 269 11.46 21.33 9.17
CA THR A 269 10.34 20.86 10.00
C THR A 269 10.04 19.40 9.70
N LEU A 270 9.48 18.65 10.66
CA LEU A 270 9.12 17.25 10.44
C LEU A 270 8.23 17.06 9.20
N LYS A 271 7.29 17.99 8.94
CA LYS A 271 6.43 17.94 7.74
C LYS A 271 7.24 18.10 6.45
N ALA A 272 8.18 19.04 6.42
CA ALA A 272 9.07 19.23 5.26
C ALA A 272 9.98 18.02 5.05
N ALA A 273 10.55 17.47 6.13
CA ALA A 273 11.34 16.24 6.08
C ALA A 273 10.52 15.03 5.59
N GLU A 274 9.26 14.88 6.04
CA GLU A 274 8.38 13.83 5.51
C GLU A 274 8.12 13.99 4.01
N ASN A 275 7.90 15.22 3.54
CA ASN A 275 7.69 15.49 2.12
C ASN A 275 8.96 15.20 1.31
N ARG A 276 10.13 15.61 1.80
CA ARG A 276 11.43 15.31 1.17
C ARG A 276 11.68 13.81 1.11
N TYR A 277 11.39 13.07 2.19
CA TYR A 277 11.46 11.61 2.19
C TYR A 277 10.59 11.02 1.07
N TYR A 278 9.31 11.41 0.96
CA TYR A 278 8.45 10.92 -0.12
C TYR A 278 8.94 11.31 -1.52
N TYR A 279 9.52 12.49 -1.67
CA TYR A 279 10.10 12.95 -2.92
C TYR A 279 11.29 12.06 -3.35
N LEU A 280 12.24 11.80 -2.45
CA LEU A 280 13.39 10.94 -2.74
C LEU A 280 12.96 9.49 -2.98
N MET A 281 11.98 9.00 -2.24
CA MET A 281 11.36 7.70 -2.48
C MET A 281 10.74 7.59 -3.89
N LYS A 282 10.10 8.65 -4.36
CA LYS A 282 9.57 8.72 -5.73
C LYS A 282 10.69 8.73 -6.76
N ARG A 283 11.79 9.45 -6.50
CA ARG A 283 12.96 9.48 -7.40
C ARG A 283 13.61 8.10 -7.57
N LEU A 284 13.65 7.31 -6.50
CA LEU A 284 14.12 5.92 -6.53
C LEU A 284 13.09 4.92 -7.12
N GLY A 285 11.93 5.38 -7.56
CA GLY A 285 10.87 4.52 -8.08
C GLY A 285 10.16 3.67 -7.03
N LEU A 286 10.42 3.87 -5.73
CA LEU A 286 9.85 3.08 -4.63
C LEU A 286 8.41 3.49 -4.32
N THR A 287 7.56 3.36 -5.34
CA THR A 287 6.12 3.61 -5.32
C THR A 287 5.37 2.38 -5.82
N LYS A 288 4.13 2.18 -5.32
CA LYS A 288 3.30 1.04 -5.74
C LYS A 288 3.10 0.98 -7.25
N THR A 289 3.08 2.13 -7.91
CA THR A 289 2.86 2.24 -9.35
C THR A 289 4.10 1.88 -10.17
N GLU A 290 5.30 1.96 -9.60
CA GLU A 290 6.55 1.86 -10.35
C GLU A 290 7.33 0.57 -10.03
N LEU A 291 7.45 0.23 -8.76
CA LEU A 291 8.15 -0.98 -8.29
C LEU A 291 7.22 -1.95 -7.55
N GLY A 292 5.91 -1.69 -7.50
CA GLY A 292 4.95 -2.51 -6.74
C GLY A 292 5.08 -2.39 -5.22
N VAL A 293 6.22 -1.90 -4.73
CA VAL A 293 6.56 -1.74 -3.32
C VAL A 293 6.67 -0.26 -2.93
N THR A 294 6.80 0.01 -1.63
CA THR A 294 7.03 1.35 -1.10
C THR A 294 8.16 1.31 -0.09
N GLY A 295 8.52 2.45 0.50
CA GLY A 295 9.48 2.49 1.63
C GLY A 295 9.01 1.72 2.86
N HIS A 296 7.70 1.48 2.97
CA HIS A 296 7.18 0.60 4.00
C HIS A 296 7.51 -0.89 3.76
N GLY A 297 7.93 -1.24 2.55
CA GLY A 297 8.38 -2.58 2.18
C GLY A 297 9.64 -3.02 2.92
N ALA A 298 10.61 -2.12 3.15
CA ALA A 298 11.78 -2.41 3.98
C ALA A 298 11.41 -2.88 5.40
N ARG A 299 10.33 -2.32 5.97
CA ARG A 299 9.82 -2.77 7.26
C ARG A 299 9.10 -4.13 7.20
N ALA A 300 8.50 -4.47 6.06
CA ALA A 300 7.96 -5.82 5.85
C ALA A 300 9.10 -6.83 5.69
N GLU A 301 10.16 -6.45 4.98
CA GLU A 301 11.36 -7.24 4.80
C GLU A 301 12.05 -7.56 6.12
N TYR A 302 12.25 -6.56 6.98
CA TYR A 302 12.71 -6.80 8.35
C TYR A 302 11.88 -7.89 9.06
N ALA A 303 10.54 -7.79 8.99
CA ALA A 303 9.67 -8.75 9.67
C ALA A 303 9.77 -10.16 9.08
N GLU A 304 9.92 -10.27 7.76
CA GLU A 304 10.12 -11.54 7.06
C GLU A 304 11.49 -12.15 7.39
N LEU A 305 12.58 -11.37 7.33
CA LEU A 305 13.93 -11.80 7.65
C LEU A 305 14.07 -12.22 9.11
N THR A 306 13.52 -11.47 10.07
CA THR A 306 13.59 -11.85 11.49
C THR A 306 12.85 -13.15 11.76
N LEU A 307 11.72 -13.43 11.08
CA LEU A 307 11.06 -14.73 11.18
C LEU A 307 11.94 -15.85 10.61
N LEU A 308 12.56 -15.63 9.43
CA LEU A 308 13.47 -16.61 8.83
C LEU A 308 14.67 -16.93 9.73
N LEU A 309 15.21 -15.94 10.43
CA LEU A 309 16.28 -16.12 11.42
C LEU A 309 15.83 -16.96 12.63
N GLN A 310 14.53 -17.04 12.92
CA GLN A 310 13.97 -17.96 13.92
C GLN A 310 13.59 -19.33 13.33
N GLY A 311 13.96 -19.60 12.07
CA GLY A 311 13.60 -20.84 11.35
C GLY A 311 12.16 -20.86 10.83
N VAL A 312 11.45 -19.74 10.89
CA VAL A 312 10.04 -19.64 10.46
C VAL A 312 9.94 -18.98 9.09
N VAL A 313 9.46 -19.72 8.10
CA VAL A 313 9.11 -19.20 6.77
C VAL A 313 7.76 -18.46 6.86
N PRO A 314 7.70 -17.14 6.61
CA PRO A 314 6.44 -16.36 6.63
C PRO A 314 5.37 -16.86 5.63
N PRO A 315 4.06 -16.71 5.94
CA PRO A 315 2.97 -17.01 4.99
C PRO A 315 3.08 -16.26 3.66
N THR A 316 3.54 -15.01 3.71
CA THR A 316 3.76 -14.14 2.54
C THR A 316 4.88 -14.61 1.62
N LEU A 317 5.76 -15.48 2.12
CA LEU A 317 6.83 -16.16 1.39
C LEU A 317 6.49 -17.65 1.14
N GLY A 318 5.24 -18.07 1.35
CA GLY A 318 4.76 -19.42 1.07
C GLY A 318 4.83 -20.41 2.24
N GLY A 319 5.24 -19.96 3.43
CA GLY A 319 5.34 -20.82 4.61
C GLY A 319 4.01 -21.39 5.08
N GLN A 320 4.05 -22.63 5.55
CA GLN A 320 2.87 -23.41 5.96
C GLN A 320 2.77 -23.53 7.48
N ALA A 321 1.55 -23.74 7.99
CA ALA A 321 1.30 -23.84 9.43
C ALA A 321 1.96 -25.05 10.11
N ASN A 322 2.31 -26.08 9.33
CA ASN A 322 2.88 -27.35 9.80
C ASN A 322 4.42 -27.39 9.74
N GLN A 323 5.08 -26.27 9.41
CA GLN A 323 6.54 -26.22 9.32
C GLN A 323 7.26 -26.46 10.66
N MET A 324 6.58 -26.18 11.78
CA MET A 324 7.04 -26.43 13.13
C MET A 324 5.85 -26.39 14.11
N PRO A 325 6.03 -26.74 15.40
CA PRO A 325 4.97 -26.63 16.40
C PRO A 325 4.37 -25.21 16.47
N LYS A 326 3.05 -25.14 16.61
CA LYS A 326 2.32 -23.86 16.62
C LYS A 326 2.84 -22.89 17.68
N ALA A 327 3.21 -23.38 18.86
CA ALA A 327 3.74 -22.55 19.94
C ALA A 327 5.05 -21.86 19.54
N ASP A 328 5.94 -22.55 18.83
CA ASP A 328 7.23 -22.01 18.39
C ASP A 328 7.05 -20.95 17.30
N ILE A 329 6.09 -21.16 16.39
CA ILE A 329 5.68 -20.14 15.40
C ILE A 329 5.14 -18.89 16.11
N GLU A 330 4.26 -19.07 17.09
CA GLU A 330 3.66 -17.96 17.83
C GLU A 330 4.70 -17.17 18.64
N ASP A 331 5.67 -17.85 19.25
CA ASP A 331 6.78 -17.22 19.97
C ASP A 331 7.68 -16.39 19.04
N ALA A 332 8.09 -16.97 17.90
CA ALA A 332 8.85 -16.25 16.88
C ALA A 332 8.08 -15.02 16.37
N MET A 333 6.77 -15.15 16.11
CA MET A 333 5.93 -14.04 15.69
C MET A 333 5.79 -12.96 16.78
N LEU A 334 5.76 -13.36 18.06
CA LEU A 334 5.70 -12.43 19.19
C LEU A 334 7.02 -11.66 19.35
N LYS A 335 8.17 -12.32 19.18
CA LYS A 335 9.50 -11.67 19.14
C LYS A 335 9.55 -10.59 18.07
N VAL A 336 9.11 -10.91 16.84
CA VAL A 336 9.03 -9.92 15.74
C VAL A 336 8.04 -8.79 16.07
N SER A 337 6.88 -9.11 16.64
CA SER A 337 5.90 -8.12 17.09
C SER A 337 6.49 -7.14 18.11
N GLY A 338 7.20 -7.65 19.12
CA GLY A 338 7.89 -6.86 20.14
C GLY A 338 8.91 -5.90 19.53
N ALA A 339 9.81 -6.41 18.69
CA ALA A 339 10.82 -5.61 17.97
C ALA A 339 10.17 -4.53 17.09
N MET A 340 9.00 -4.81 16.52
CA MET A 340 8.22 -3.88 15.72
C MET A 340 7.39 -2.87 16.55
N GLY A 341 7.33 -3.01 17.88
CA GLY A 341 6.56 -2.15 18.79
C GLY A 341 5.06 -2.44 18.79
N HIS A 342 4.68 -3.68 18.52
CA HIS A 342 3.31 -4.19 18.57
C HIS A 342 3.16 -5.13 19.78
N ASN A 343 2.00 -5.10 20.45
CA ASN A 343 1.72 -5.96 21.62
C ASN A 343 0.74 -7.08 21.25
N ASP A 344 0.50 -7.30 19.95
CA ASP A 344 -0.50 -8.23 19.42
C ASP A 344 -0.10 -8.67 18.01
N LEU A 345 -0.17 -9.99 17.79
CA LEU A 345 0.09 -10.69 16.53
C LEU A 345 -0.82 -10.23 15.39
N HIS A 346 -2.01 -9.71 15.68
CA HIS A 346 -2.93 -9.24 14.64
C HIS A 346 -2.35 -8.03 13.87
N ALA A 347 -1.57 -7.18 14.54
CA ALA A 347 -1.02 -5.97 13.92
C ALA A 347 0.17 -6.28 12.99
N THR A 348 0.87 -7.39 13.21
CA THR A 348 2.03 -7.82 12.42
C THR A 348 1.66 -8.71 11.24
N GLY A 349 0.48 -9.34 11.24
CA GLY A 349 -0.04 -10.06 10.07
C GLY A 349 -0.19 -9.17 8.81
N ALA A 350 -0.15 -7.85 8.95
CA ALA A 350 -0.06 -6.90 7.84
C ALA A 350 1.30 -6.88 7.12
N TYR A 351 2.34 -7.50 7.67
CA TYR A 351 3.68 -7.62 7.08
C TYR A 351 3.91 -9.03 6.55
N TYR A 352 3.79 -10.05 7.41
CA TYR A 352 4.15 -11.41 7.06
C TYR A 352 2.97 -12.33 6.70
N GLY A 353 1.72 -11.86 6.84
CA GLY A 353 0.51 -12.64 6.51
C GLY A 353 -0.07 -13.42 7.70
N SER A 354 -0.86 -14.47 7.42
CA SER A 354 -1.46 -15.32 8.45
C SER A 354 -1.49 -16.78 8.00
N TYR A 355 -1.06 -17.69 8.87
CA TYR A 355 -1.10 -19.15 8.62
C TYR A 355 -2.52 -19.73 8.55
N ALA A 356 -3.55 -19.00 9.00
CA ALA A 356 -4.93 -19.43 8.81
C ALA A 356 -5.39 -19.35 7.34
N ARG A 357 -4.62 -18.68 6.47
CA ARG A 357 -4.87 -18.52 5.03
C ARG A 357 -3.54 -18.44 4.29
N PRO A 358 -2.86 -19.56 3.99
CA PRO A 358 -1.64 -19.55 3.17
C PRO A 358 -1.97 -19.02 1.77
N GLN A 359 -1.12 -18.16 1.20
CA GLN A 359 -1.42 -17.45 -0.05
C GLN A 359 -0.28 -17.52 -1.07
N SER A 360 -0.67 -17.50 -2.34
CA SER A 360 0.19 -17.56 -3.53
C SER A 360 0.99 -16.27 -3.77
N MET A 361 2.16 -16.40 -4.39
CA MET A 361 3.06 -15.31 -4.80
C MET A 361 2.39 -14.20 -5.67
N ASN A 362 3.02 -13.02 -5.71
CA ASN A 362 2.51 -11.73 -6.21
C ASN A 362 2.44 -11.61 -7.77
N PRO A 363 1.44 -10.93 -8.39
CA PRO A 363 1.27 -10.76 -9.84
C PRO A 363 1.61 -9.35 -10.39
N LEU A 364 2.61 -8.65 -9.84
CA LEU A 364 3.16 -7.41 -10.46
C LEU A 364 4.51 -7.72 -11.12
N GLY A 365 4.47 -8.68 -12.01
CA GLY A 365 5.54 -9.65 -12.28
C GLY A 365 4.85 -10.99 -12.17
N GLY A 366 4.02 -11.30 -13.16
CA GLY A 366 3.03 -12.34 -13.05
C GLY A 366 2.88 -13.08 -14.36
N ARG A 367 2.82 -14.39 -14.24
CA ARG A 367 2.56 -15.29 -15.34
C ARG A 367 1.20 -15.01 -15.96
N ILE A 368 1.18 -14.84 -17.27
CA ILE A 368 0.01 -14.74 -18.11
C ILE A 368 -0.32 -16.17 -18.54
N GLY A 369 -1.52 -16.63 -18.22
CA GLY A 369 -2.09 -17.89 -18.71
C GLY A 369 -1.38 -19.19 -18.30
N PRO A 370 -1.87 -20.33 -18.81
CA PRO A 370 -1.32 -21.67 -18.54
C PRO A 370 0.03 -21.89 -19.24
N THR A 371 0.74 -22.95 -18.80
CA THR A 371 2.03 -23.33 -19.40
C THR A 371 1.74 -23.88 -20.78
N LEU A 372 2.43 -23.37 -21.79
CA LEU A 372 2.39 -23.92 -23.13
C LEU A 372 3.38 -25.08 -23.22
N ILE A 373 2.98 -26.15 -23.89
CA ILE A 373 3.89 -27.25 -24.24
C ILE A 373 4.36 -26.96 -25.66
N LEU A 374 5.64 -26.62 -25.82
CA LEU A 374 6.22 -26.29 -27.11
C LEU A 374 6.71 -27.55 -27.84
N ASP A 375 7.27 -28.50 -27.09
CA ASP A 375 7.67 -29.81 -27.59
C ASP A 375 7.44 -30.86 -26.48
N SER A 376 6.56 -31.83 -26.73
CA SER A 376 6.24 -32.87 -25.75
C SER A 376 7.30 -33.96 -25.64
N VAL A 377 8.10 -34.17 -26.69
CA VAL A 377 9.15 -35.22 -26.73
C VAL A 377 10.39 -34.74 -25.98
N LEU A 378 10.75 -33.47 -26.15
CA LEU A 378 11.86 -32.82 -25.43
C LEU A 378 11.42 -32.16 -24.12
N ALA A 379 10.13 -32.27 -23.77
CA ALA A 379 9.44 -31.59 -22.67
C ALA A 379 9.82 -30.10 -22.53
N ILE A 380 9.86 -29.41 -23.67
CA ILE A 380 10.07 -27.97 -23.71
C ILE A 380 8.74 -27.30 -23.39
N THR A 381 8.73 -26.49 -22.34
CA THR A 381 7.54 -25.77 -21.90
C THR A 381 7.78 -24.26 -21.86
N CYS A 382 6.72 -23.48 -21.99
CA CYS A 382 6.79 -22.03 -22.06
C CYS A 382 5.78 -21.37 -21.13
N GLN A 383 6.23 -20.36 -20.42
CA GLN A 383 5.42 -19.51 -19.56
C GLN A 383 5.52 -18.07 -20.04
N ILE A 384 4.39 -17.40 -20.22
CA ILE A 384 4.36 -15.99 -20.63
C ILE A 384 4.31 -15.11 -19.38
N TRP A 385 5.05 -14.01 -19.35
CA TRP A 385 5.08 -13.07 -18.23
C TRP A 385 4.89 -11.63 -18.72
N ALA A 386 4.06 -10.85 -18.01
CA ALA A 386 3.98 -9.41 -18.21
C ALA A 386 4.93 -8.71 -17.25
N ASN A 387 5.87 -7.92 -17.78
CA ASN A 387 6.92 -7.24 -17.01
C ASN A 387 7.53 -8.20 -15.99
N PRO A 388 8.25 -9.26 -16.43
CA PRO A 388 8.77 -10.28 -15.53
C PRO A 388 9.53 -9.61 -14.38
N ALA A 389 9.32 -10.12 -13.15
CA ALA A 389 10.11 -9.66 -12.02
C ALA A 389 11.58 -9.78 -12.43
N PRO A 390 12.35 -8.68 -12.36
CA PRO A 390 13.70 -8.68 -12.88
C PRO A 390 14.47 -9.73 -12.06
N ARG A 391 15.13 -10.65 -12.78
CA ARG A 391 15.94 -11.67 -12.11
C ARG A 391 17.27 -11.05 -11.71
N PRO A 392 17.89 -11.53 -10.63
CA PRO A 392 19.29 -11.24 -10.40
C PRO A 392 20.09 -11.72 -11.61
N ASP A 393 20.82 -10.83 -12.26
CA ASP A 393 22.00 -11.24 -13.04
C ASP A 393 23.13 -11.62 -12.07
N GLU A 394 24.30 -11.99 -12.59
CA GLU A 394 25.49 -12.33 -11.77
C GLU A 394 25.93 -11.17 -10.84
N GLU A 395 25.40 -9.95 -11.03
CA GLU A 395 25.71 -8.73 -10.28
C GLU A 395 24.54 -8.21 -9.40
N GLY A 396 23.36 -8.82 -9.44
CA GLY A 396 22.15 -8.34 -8.76
C GLY A 396 21.33 -7.36 -9.61
N THR A 397 20.16 -7.86 -10.02
CA THR A 397 19.01 -7.25 -10.71
C THR A 397 19.22 -5.86 -11.33
N ASP A 398 19.10 -5.79 -12.66
CA ASP A 398 19.22 -4.55 -13.41
C ASP A 398 18.10 -3.52 -13.10
N TYR A 399 18.43 -2.53 -12.27
CA TYR A 399 17.57 -1.39 -11.97
C TYR A 399 17.53 -0.42 -13.15
N ILE A 400 16.41 -0.41 -13.89
CA ILE A 400 16.13 0.60 -14.91
C ILE A 400 15.14 1.64 -14.35
N PRO A 401 15.56 2.92 -14.18
CA PRO A 401 14.68 4.03 -13.80
C PRO A 401 13.52 4.20 -14.78
N ARG A 402 12.36 4.65 -14.29
CA ARG A 402 11.13 4.79 -15.11
C ARG A 402 11.29 5.71 -16.32
N SER A 403 12.15 6.73 -16.24
CA SER A 403 12.47 7.61 -17.38
C SER A 403 13.04 6.86 -18.58
N SER A 404 13.47 5.62 -18.38
CA SER A 404 14.16 4.76 -19.34
C SER A 404 13.41 3.46 -19.60
N ARG A 405 12.18 3.29 -19.11
CA ARG A 405 11.36 2.09 -19.37
C ARG A 405 10.43 2.30 -20.57
N SER A 406 10.47 1.37 -21.51
CA SER A 406 9.47 1.24 -22.58
C SER A 406 8.11 0.79 -22.04
N LYS A 407 7.07 0.84 -22.89
CA LYS A 407 5.70 0.33 -22.66
C LYS A 407 5.71 -1.12 -22.15
N VAL A 408 4.56 -1.62 -21.65
CA VAL A 408 4.37 -3.01 -21.18
C VAL A 408 5.08 -4.00 -22.09
N VAL A 409 5.96 -4.85 -21.54
CA VAL A 409 6.71 -5.87 -22.31
C VAL A 409 6.22 -7.26 -21.91
N GLY A 410 5.97 -8.11 -22.90
CA GLY A 410 5.72 -9.53 -22.71
C GLY A 410 7.01 -10.32 -22.87
N THR A 411 7.26 -11.30 -21.99
CA THR A 411 8.45 -12.14 -22.07
C THR A 411 8.04 -13.61 -21.97
N ALA A 412 8.58 -14.43 -22.86
CA ALA A 412 8.47 -15.87 -22.80
C ALA A 412 9.62 -16.45 -21.98
N VAL A 413 9.31 -17.35 -21.05
CA VAL A 413 10.28 -18.12 -20.26
C VAL A 413 10.15 -19.58 -20.69
N ILE A 414 11.23 -20.11 -21.27
CA ILE A 414 11.31 -21.47 -21.80
C ILE A 414 12.05 -22.36 -20.80
N ASP A 415 11.40 -23.43 -20.36
CA ASP A 415 11.98 -24.45 -19.50
C ASP A 415 12.21 -25.73 -20.32
N SER A 416 13.41 -26.32 -20.22
CA SER A 416 13.80 -27.59 -20.86
C SER A 416 14.18 -28.65 -19.81
N MET A 417 14.18 -29.94 -20.18
CA MET A 417 14.55 -31.02 -19.24
C MET A 417 15.96 -30.89 -18.65
N ASP A 418 16.88 -30.24 -19.37
CA ASP A 418 18.25 -30.03 -18.91
C ASP A 418 18.36 -28.92 -17.83
N GLY A 419 17.23 -28.34 -17.42
CA GLY A 419 17.16 -27.25 -16.45
C GLY A 419 17.60 -25.89 -17.01
N ILE A 420 17.86 -25.82 -18.32
CA ILE A 420 18.23 -24.58 -18.99
C ILE A 420 16.97 -23.75 -19.20
N GLU A 421 16.93 -22.59 -18.53
CA GLU A 421 15.90 -21.59 -18.73
C GLU A 421 16.37 -20.55 -19.76
N GLN A 422 15.56 -20.30 -20.80
CA GLN A 422 15.81 -19.24 -21.77
C GLN A 422 14.69 -18.20 -21.74
N LYS A 423 15.05 -16.91 -21.78
CA LYS A 423 14.10 -15.81 -21.91
C LYS A 423 14.20 -15.20 -23.28
N MET A 424 13.05 -14.92 -23.88
CA MET A 424 12.96 -14.29 -25.21
C MET A 424 11.72 -13.40 -25.30
N SER A 425 11.69 -12.53 -26.31
CA SER A 425 10.49 -11.73 -26.62
C SER A 425 9.35 -12.63 -27.10
N LEU A 426 8.13 -12.08 -27.16
CA LEU A 426 6.99 -12.83 -27.68
C LEU A 426 7.08 -13.02 -29.21
N SER A 427 7.70 -12.07 -29.90
CA SER A 427 8.01 -12.17 -31.34
C SER A 427 9.01 -13.31 -31.60
N GLU A 428 10.12 -13.36 -30.87
CA GLU A 428 11.13 -14.43 -30.97
C GLU A 428 10.56 -15.82 -30.64
N LEU A 429 9.69 -15.90 -29.61
CA LEU A 429 8.97 -17.13 -29.25
C LEU A 429 8.17 -17.66 -30.44
N VAL A 430 7.37 -16.79 -31.06
CA VAL A 430 6.47 -17.16 -32.16
C VAL A 430 7.25 -17.49 -33.44
N GLU A 431 8.39 -16.83 -33.67
CA GLU A 431 9.28 -17.17 -34.78
C GLU A 431 9.90 -18.55 -34.60
N ARG A 432 10.37 -18.86 -33.39
CA ARG A 432 11.03 -20.13 -33.08
C ARG A 432 10.04 -21.30 -32.92
N TRP A 433 8.81 -21.03 -32.47
CA TRP A 433 7.71 -22.00 -32.38
C TRP A 433 6.41 -21.44 -32.97
N PRO A 434 6.26 -21.42 -34.31
CA PRO A 434 5.07 -20.86 -34.96
C PRO A 434 3.75 -21.49 -34.51
N GLY A 435 3.78 -22.76 -34.12
CA GLY A 435 2.61 -23.51 -33.65
C GLY A 435 1.99 -22.99 -32.33
N CYS A 436 2.71 -22.21 -31.52
CA CYS A 436 2.16 -21.67 -30.28
C CYS A 436 1.44 -20.32 -30.45
N ARG A 437 1.50 -19.70 -31.65
CA ARG A 437 1.03 -18.34 -31.91
C ARG A 437 -0.42 -18.08 -31.47
N GLU A 438 -1.36 -18.95 -31.85
CA GLU A 438 -2.77 -18.77 -31.48
C GLU A 438 -3.01 -18.90 -29.97
N GLN A 439 -2.27 -19.80 -29.31
CA GLN A 439 -2.38 -20.00 -27.86
C GLN A 439 -1.83 -18.79 -27.11
N VAL A 440 -0.68 -18.24 -27.55
CA VAL A 440 -0.10 -17.00 -27.03
C VAL A 440 -1.07 -15.84 -27.21
N LEU A 441 -1.61 -15.62 -28.43
CA LEU A 441 -2.59 -14.57 -28.70
C LEU A 441 -3.86 -14.72 -27.86
N GLY A 442 -4.36 -15.95 -27.68
CA GLY A 442 -5.50 -16.24 -26.82
C GLY A 442 -5.26 -15.87 -25.36
N GLN A 443 -4.05 -16.11 -24.84
CA GLN A 443 -3.66 -15.71 -23.48
C GLN A 443 -3.56 -14.18 -23.32
N LEU A 444 -3.09 -13.47 -24.35
CA LEU A 444 -2.95 -12.00 -24.36
C LEU A 444 -4.28 -11.27 -24.57
N ALA A 445 -5.19 -11.84 -25.36
CA ALA A 445 -6.50 -11.26 -25.65
C ALA A 445 -7.35 -11.08 -24.38
N GLY A 446 -7.20 -11.97 -23.39
CA GLY A 446 -7.83 -11.84 -22.08
C GLY A 446 -7.41 -10.58 -21.30
N LEU A 447 -6.30 -9.96 -21.71
CA LEU A 447 -5.72 -8.76 -21.10
C LEU A 447 -5.76 -7.53 -22.02
N LYS A 448 -6.27 -7.65 -23.26
CA LYS A 448 -6.33 -6.58 -24.28
C LYS A 448 -4.95 -5.99 -24.66
N ILE A 449 -3.94 -6.84 -24.75
CA ILE A 449 -2.55 -6.47 -25.03
C ILE A 449 -1.94 -7.28 -26.19
N GLU A 450 -2.78 -7.82 -27.06
CA GLU A 450 -2.39 -8.59 -28.26
C GLU A 450 -1.46 -7.81 -29.21
N HIS A 451 -1.56 -6.48 -29.23
CA HIS A 451 -0.74 -5.58 -30.04
C HIS A 451 0.76 -5.61 -29.71
N LEU A 452 1.17 -6.23 -28.60
CA LEU A 452 2.58 -6.29 -28.20
C LEU A 452 3.43 -7.15 -29.14
N ILE A 453 2.86 -8.22 -29.72
CA ILE A 453 3.56 -9.03 -30.72
C ILE A 453 3.79 -8.21 -32.00
N GLU A 454 2.78 -7.46 -32.42
CA GLU A 454 2.80 -6.68 -33.66
C GLU A 454 3.69 -5.42 -33.56
N GLN A 455 3.78 -4.80 -32.39
CA GLN A 455 4.65 -3.64 -32.16
C GLN A 455 6.14 -4.03 -32.22
N GLU A 456 6.53 -5.17 -31.62
CA GLU A 456 7.92 -5.66 -31.64
C GLU A 456 8.41 -5.99 -33.07
N GLU A 457 7.56 -6.60 -33.90
CA GLU A 457 7.88 -6.89 -35.31
C GLU A 457 8.09 -5.61 -36.15
N SER A 458 7.41 -4.51 -35.78
CA SER A 458 7.53 -3.22 -36.46
C SER A 458 8.78 -2.43 -36.04
N GLU A 459 9.20 -2.55 -34.78
CA GLU A 459 10.40 -1.90 -34.26
C GLU A 459 11.66 -2.59 -34.80
N SER A 460 11.68 -3.93 -34.88
CA SER A 460 12.81 -4.71 -35.39
C SER A 460 13.12 -4.44 -36.87
N LYS A 461 12.12 -4.03 -37.66
CA LYS A 461 12.28 -3.64 -39.08
C LYS A 461 12.81 -2.21 -39.27
N ASN A 462 12.73 -1.35 -38.25
CA ASN A 462 13.20 0.04 -38.31
C ASN A 462 14.64 0.22 -37.78
N THR A 463 15.22 -0.82 -37.16
CA THR A 463 16.58 -0.82 -36.62
C THR A 463 17.60 -1.57 -37.50
N CYS A 464 17.18 -2.08 -38.66
CA CYS A 464 18.04 -2.81 -39.60
C CYS A 464 18.40 -1.97 -40.84
#